data_AF-A0A8D8CPF3-F1
#
_entry.id   AF-A0A8D8CPF3-F1
#
_cell.length_a   1.000
_cell.length_b   1.000
_cell.length_c   1.000
_cell.angle_alpha   90.00
_cell.angle_beta   90.00
_cell.angle_gamma   90.00
#
_symmetry.space_group_name_H-M   'P 1'
#
loop_
_entity.id
_entity.type
_entity.pdbx_description
1 polymer ?
#
loop_
_entity_poly.entity_id
_entity_poly.type
_entity_poly.pdbx_seq_one_letter_code
_entity_poly.pdbx_strand_id
1 'polypeptide(L)'
;MNTAKNHRPENPFWVVELQGEEDARKLASRSMSLRCIFELWSHTNLLGAFHDQLNGYIKSNMATLGPLFREDRSFKVTVETYNKHFSQAEKVAKIETLHYLPVTGPVNLKTPDVHFWYIEFWGLDPMNVPEAPLDVLFGRWVADGRRDMINEISLKKRKFIGNTS
;
A
#
# COMPACT_ATOMS: atom_id res chain seq x y z
N MET A 1 6.05 18.48 -0.27
CA MET A 1 5.97 17.12 -0.84
C MET A 1 7.05 17.05 -1.91
N ASN A 2 8.11 16.29 -1.66
CA ASN A 2 9.16 16.08 -2.64
C ASN A 2 8.87 14.78 -3.40
N THR A 3 8.98 14.83 -4.72
CA THR A 3 8.81 13.67 -5.60
C THR A 3 10.19 13.11 -5.94
N ALA A 4 10.32 11.78 -5.94
CA ALA A 4 11.57 11.14 -6.35
C ALA A 4 11.96 11.50 -7.80
N LYS A 5 13.26 11.67 -8.07
CA LYS A 5 13.77 12.05 -9.40
C LYS A 5 13.39 11.07 -10.52
N ASN A 6 13.13 9.81 -10.19
CA ASN A 6 12.79 8.75 -11.14
C ASN A 6 11.27 8.50 -11.23
N HIS A 7 10.44 9.45 -10.79
CA HIS A 7 9.00 9.30 -10.85
C HIS A 7 8.50 9.19 -12.29
N ARG A 8 7.69 8.15 -12.53
CA ARG A 8 6.98 7.89 -13.77
C ARG A 8 5.49 8.19 -13.55
N PRO A 9 4.94 9.28 -14.10
CA PRO A 9 3.55 9.67 -13.88
C PRO A 9 2.52 8.62 -14.30
N GLU A 10 2.89 7.75 -15.25
CA GLU A 10 2.08 6.64 -15.73
C GLU A 10 2.01 5.47 -14.73
N ASN A 11 2.94 5.38 -13.79
CA ASN A 11 2.93 4.31 -12.79
C ASN A 11 1.79 4.56 -11.78
N PRO A 12 1.11 3.49 -11.32
CA PRO A 12 0.03 3.62 -10.35
C PRO A 12 0.52 3.98 -8.93
N PHE A 13 1.84 4.05 -8.71
CA PHE A 13 2.49 4.35 -7.45
C PHE A 13 3.21 5.68 -7.51
N TRP A 14 3.00 6.52 -6.50
CA TRP A 14 3.68 7.79 -6.35
C TRP A 14 4.40 7.83 -5.01
N VAL A 15 5.73 7.66 -5.05
CA VAL A 15 6.59 7.71 -3.87
C VAL A 15 6.98 9.16 -3.58
N VAL A 16 6.69 9.58 -2.35
CA VAL A 16 6.84 10.97 -1.90
C VAL A 16 7.25 11.05 -0.44
N GLU A 17 7.90 12.16 -0.10
CA GLU A 17 8.25 12.49 1.28
C GLU A 17 7.23 13.45 1.88
N LEU A 18 6.75 13.10 3.09
CA LEU A 18 5.83 13.89 3.92
C LEU A 18 6.46 14.07 5.31
N GLN A 19 6.03 15.12 6.03
CA GLN A 19 6.59 15.44 7.35
C GLN A 19 6.07 14.52 8.47
N GLY A 20 4.97 13.80 8.22
CA GLY A 20 4.40 12.85 9.17
C GLY A 20 3.08 12.25 8.72
N GLU A 21 2.51 11.39 9.56
CA GLU A 21 1.26 10.68 9.29
C GLU A 21 0.06 11.63 9.18
N GLU A 22 0.03 12.72 9.95
CA GLU A 22 -1.07 13.69 9.92
C GLU A 22 -1.20 14.36 8.54
N ASP A 23 -0.08 14.75 7.93
CA ASP A 23 -0.06 15.32 6.58
C ASP A 23 -0.56 14.33 5.54
N ALA A 24 -0.18 13.05 5.67
CA ALA A 24 -0.68 11.99 4.81
C ALA A 24 -2.20 11.85 4.93
N ARG A 25 -2.75 11.81 6.16
CA ARG A 25 -4.20 11.75 6.40
C ARG A 25 -4.93 12.98 5.86
N LYS A 26 -4.34 14.17 6.03
CA LYS A 26 -4.90 15.42 5.52
C LYS A 26 -4.89 15.48 3.99
N LEU A 27 -3.86 14.94 3.35
CA LEU A 27 -3.80 14.81 1.90
C LEU A 27 -4.85 13.82 1.39
N ALA A 28 -4.94 12.65 2.02
CA ALA A 28 -5.87 11.60 1.63
C ALA A 28 -7.33 12.06 1.75
N SER A 29 -7.68 12.78 2.83
CA SER A 29 -9.04 13.27 3.08
C SER A 29 -9.56 14.27 2.04
N ARG A 30 -8.69 14.83 1.21
CA ARG A 30 -9.02 15.78 0.13
C ARG A 30 -8.80 15.21 -1.27
N SER A 31 -8.35 13.95 -1.38
CA SER A 31 -7.91 13.34 -2.62
C SER A 31 -8.93 12.34 -3.15
N MET A 32 -9.61 12.71 -4.25
CA MET A 32 -10.63 11.87 -4.90
C MET A 32 -10.05 10.73 -5.72
N SER A 33 -8.94 10.98 -6.44
CA SER A 33 -8.33 9.98 -7.32
C SER A 33 -7.40 9.00 -6.60
N LEU A 34 -6.98 9.36 -5.38
CA LEU A 34 -6.12 8.55 -4.54
C LEU A 34 -6.87 7.31 -4.04
N ARG A 35 -6.26 6.12 -4.15
CA ARG A 35 -6.80 4.90 -3.54
C ARG A 35 -6.52 4.90 -2.04
N CYS A 36 -5.24 4.94 -1.69
CA CYS A 36 -4.77 4.90 -0.30
C CYS A 36 -3.32 5.41 -0.23
N ILE A 37 -2.85 5.67 0.99
CA ILE A 37 -1.47 6.03 1.30
C ILE A 37 -0.88 4.96 2.22
N PHE A 38 0.37 4.61 1.94
CA PHE A 38 1.18 3.72 2.76
C PHE A 38 2.40 4.46 3.32
N GLU A 39 2.75 4.16 4.55
CA GLU A 39 4.08 4.39 5.08
C GLU A 39 5.00 3.32 4.48
N LEU A 40 5.90 3.75 3.59
CA LEU A 40 6.75 2.86 2.79
C LEU A 40 7.97 2.41 3.61
N TRP A 41 8.19 1.10 3.71
CA TRP A 41 9.31 0.51 4.46
C TRP A 41 10.36 -0.14 3.54
N SER A 42 9.93 -0.68 2.41
CA SER A 42 10.82 -1.22 1.40
C SER A 42 10.22 -1.03 0.00
N HIS A 43 11.06 -0.68 -0.95
CA HIS A 43 10.75 -0.60 -2.37
C HIS A 43 11.98 -1.02 -3.16
N THR A 44 11.86 -2.07 -3.97
CA THR A 44 12.95 -2.58 -4.80
C THR A 44 12.43 -3.11 -6.14
N ASN A 45 13.26 -3.03 -7.16
CA ASN A 45 13.05 -3.70 -8.45
C ASN A 45 13.73 -5.08 -8.52
N LEU A 46 14.38 -5.52 -7.44
CA LEU A 46 15.07 -6.80 -7.33
C LEU A 46 14.43 -7.64 -6.23
N LEU A 47 13.59 -8.61 -6.64
CA LEU A 47 12.88 -9.50 -5.72
C LEU A 47 13.81 -10.25 -4.76
N GLY A 48 14.99 -10.67 -5.23
CA GLY A 48 15.98 -11.37 -4.39
C GLY A 48 16.52 -10.52 -3.22
N ALA A 49 16.53 -9.19 -3.34
CA ALA A 49 16.99 -8.29 -2.29
C ALA A 49 15.86 -7.76 -1.39
N PHE A 50 14.59 -8.00 -1.75
CA PHE A 50 13.43 -7.44 -1.06
C PHE A 50 13.40 -7.81 0.42
N HIS A 51 13.55 -9.10 0.73
CA HIS A 51 13.43 -9.59 2.10
C HIS A 51 14.55 -9.06 3.01
N ASP A 52 15.78 -9.01 2.51
CA ASP A 52 16.93 -8.47 3.23
C ASP A 52 16.78 -6.98 3.50
N GLN A 53 16.31 -6.20 2.50
CA GLN A 53 16.06 -4.78 2.65
C GLN A 53 14.95 -4.50 3.68
N LEU A 54 13.83 -5.21 3.60
CA LEU A 54 12.73 -5.03 4.54
C LEU A 54 13.15 -5.39 5.97
N ASN A 55 13.83 -6.53 6.14
CA ASN A 55 14.34 -6.96 7.44
C ASN A 55 15.36 -5.95 8.00
N GLY A 56 16.28 -5.46 7.17
CA GLY A 56 17.25 -4.43 7.54
C GLY A 56 16.60 -3.10 7.96
N TYR A 57 15.56 -2.68 7.24
CA TYR A 57 14.77 -1.48 7.58
C TYR A 57 14.07 -1.64 8.93
N ILE A 58 13.41 -2.77 9.17
CA ILE A 58 12.70 -3.02 10.43
C ILE A 58 13.68 -3.02 11.61
N LYS A 59 14.82 -3.71 11.48
CA LYS A 59 15.86 -3.75 12.52
C LYS A 59 16.40 -2.35 12.84
N SER A 60 16.68 -1.56 11.83
CA SER A 60 17.22 -0.20 11.99
C SER A 60 16.21 0.77 12.61
N ASN A 61 14.91 0.53 12.41
CA ASN A 61 13.83 1.41 12.87
C ASN A 61 13.00 0.83 14.02
N MET A 62 13.50 -0.21 14.70
CA MET A 62 12.72 -0.97 15.69
C MET A 62 12.24 -0.13 16.87
N ALA A 63 12.98 0.92 17.26
CA ALA A 63 12.56 1.84 18.31
C ALA A 63 11.23 2.56 17.97
N THR A 64 11.05 2.93 16.70
CA THR A 64 9.85 3.62 16.21
C THR A 64 8.74 2.64 15.83
N LEU A 65 9.10 1.50 15.22
CA LEU A 65 8.14 0.52 14.72
C LEU A 65 7.67 -0.48 15.79
N GLY A 66 8.44 -0.68 16.86
CA GLY A 66 8.15 -1.65 17.92
C GLY A 66 6.72 -1.61 18.47
N PRO A 67 6.11 -0.43 18.71
CA PRO A 67 4.72 -0.33 19.14
C PRO A 67 3.68 -0.95 18.17
N LEU A 68 4.01 -1.09 16.88
CA LEU A 68 3.15 -1.71 15.87
C LEU A 68 3.15 -3.24 15.96
N PHE A 69 4.14 -3.83 16.61
CA PHE A 69 4.39 -5.28 16.61
C PHE A 69 4.00 -5.98 17.91
N ARG A 70 3.41 -5.24 18.85
CA ARG A 70 3.04 -5.71 20.19
C ARG A 70 1.97 -6.81 20.16
N GLU A 71 1.96 -7.66 21.19
CA GLU A 71 1.02 -8.77 21.34
C GLU A 71 -0.45 -8.32 21.44
N ASP A 72 -0.71 -7.12 21.97
CA ASP A 72 -2.06 -6.56 22.09
C ASP A 72 -2.59 -5.92 20.79
N ARG A 73 -1.77 -5.86 19.73
CA ARG A 73 -2.13 -5.26 18.44
C ARG A 73 -2.46 -6.35 17.44
N SER A 74 -3.71 -6.37 16.98
CA SER A 74 -4.09 -7.25 15.88
C SER A 74 -3.54 -6.77 14.55
N PHE A 75 -3.20 -7.69 13.65
CA PHE A 75 -2.65 -7.34 12.35
C PHE A 75 -3.25 -8.12 11.18
N LYS A 76 -3.02 -7.59 9.98
CA LYS A 76 -3.31 -8.22 8.71
C LYS A 76 -2.22 -7.89 7.70
N VAL A 77 -1.86 -8.86 6.86
CA VAL A 77 -1.05 -8.62 5.67
C VAL A 77 -1.95 -8.80 4.44
N THR A 78 -2.02 -7.79 3.59
CA THR A 78 -2.67 -7.88 2.27
C THR A 78 -1.60 -8.02 1.19
N VAL A 79 -1.78 -9.01 0.32
CA VAL A 79 -1.01 -9.15 -0.92
C VAL A 79 -1.83 -8.61 -2.08
N GLU A 80 -1.32 -7.56 -2.72
CA GLU A 80 -1.91 -6.90 -3.87
C GLU A 80 -0.95 -7.00 -5.06
N THR A 81 -1.51 -7.11 -6.26
CA THR A 81 -0.76 -7.09 -7.50
C THR A 81 -1.36 -6.07 -8.45
N TYR A 82 -0.50 -5.43 -9.23
CA TYR A 82 -0.93 -4.61 -10.36
C TYR A 82 -0.50 -5.31 -11.66
N ASN A 83 -1.42 -5.42 -12.61
CA ASN A 83 -1.22 -6.09 -13.90
C ASN A 83 -0.87 -7.59 -13.83
N LYS A 84 -1.28 -8.26 -12.74
CA LYS A 84 -1.25 -9.72 -12.59
C LYS A 84 -2.34 -10.16 -11.62
N HIS A 85 -2.85 -11.37 -11.79
CA HIS A 85 -3.78 -11.98 -10.85
C HIS A 85 -3.06 -13.06 -10.03
N PHE A 86 -3.19 -13.00 -8.71
CA PHE A 86 -2.77 -14.08 -7.82
C PHE A 86 -3.98 -14.82 -7.26
N SER A 87 -3.91 -16.14 -7.31
CA SER A 87 -4.77 -17.04 -6.56
C SER A 87 -4.60 -16.82 -5.05
N GLN A 88 -5.57 -17.30 -4.27
CA GLN A 88 -5.48 -17.22 -2.81
C GLN A 88 -4.26 -17.99 -2.28
N ALA A 89 -3.91 -19.13 -2.88
CA ALA A 89 -2.75 -19.93 -2.48
C ALA A 89 -1.43 -19.16 -2.70
N GLU A 90 -1.29 -18.47 -3.84
CA GLU A 90 -0.12 -17.63 -4.12
C GLU A 90 -0.01 -16.46 -3.15
N LYS A 91 -1.14 -15.81 -2.82
CA LYS A 91 -1.16 -14.74 -1.81
C LYS A 91 -0.71 -15.25 -0.44
N VAL A 92 -1.17 -16.43 -0.02
CA VAL A 92 -0.73 -17.05 1.23
C VAL A 92 0.76 -17.37 1.19
N ALA A 93 1.25 -17.97 0.11
CA ALA A 93 2.68 -18.27 -0.04
C ALA A 93 3.56 -17.01 0.09
N LYS A 94 3.11 -15.87 -0.44
CA LYS A 94 3.79 -14.57 -0.27
C LYS A 94 3.75 -14.04 1.17
N ILE A 95 2.70 -14.34 1.93
CA ILE A 95 2.63 -13.98 3.35
C ILE A 95 3.60 -14.86 4.16
N GLU A 96 3.71 -16.15 3.85
CA GLU A 96 4.63 -17.06 4.54
C GLU A 96 6.11 -16.69 4.35
N THR A 97 6.48 -16.05 3.23
CA THR A 97 7.86 -15.54 3.06
C THR A 97 8.17 -14.37 3.99
N LEU A 98 7.17 -13.75 4.62
CA LEU A 98 7.31 -12.63 5.56
C LEU A 98 7.36 -13.09 7.03
N HIS A 99 7.61 -14.37 7.32
CA HIS A 99 7.66 -14.91 8.68
C HIS A 99 8.70 -14.24 9.61
N TYR A 100 9.67 -13.50 9.06
CA TYR A 100 10.66 -12.75 9.83
C TYR A 100 10.12 -11.42 10.38
N LEU A 101 8.91 -10.99 10.00
CA LEU A 101 8.28 -9.82 10.61
C LEU A 101 8.11 -10.08 12.12
N PRO A 102 8.51 -9.15 12.99
CA PRO A 102 8.46 -9.34 14.44
C PRO A 102 7.04 -9.19 15.02
N VAL A 103 6.00 -9.55 14.25
CA VAL A 103 4.60 -9.47 14.67
C VAL A 103 4.29 -10.54 15.72
N THR A 104 3.78 -10.13 16.87
CA THR A 104 3.44 -11.05 17.96
C THR A 104 1.96 -11.09 18.31
N GLY A 105 1.19 -10.10 17.85
CA GLY A 105 -0.26 -10.02 18.11
C GLY A 105 -1.11 -10.90 17.20
N PRO A 106 -2.43 -10.96 17.44
CA PRO A 106 -3.34 -11.87 16.75
C PRO A 106 -3.65 -11.40 15.31
N VAL A 107 -3.95 -12.37 14.42
CA VAL A 107 -4.41 -12.04 13.06
C VAL A 107 -5.88 -11.64 13.08
N ASN A 108 -6.21 -10.46 12.53
CA ASN A 108 -7.59 -10.01 12.33
C ASN A 108 -7.80 -9.56 10.86
N LEU A 109 -8.55 -10.36 10.09
CA LEU A 109 -8.74 -10.11 8.66
C LEU A 109 -9.79 -9.02 8.34
N LYS A 110 -10.61 -8.64 9.33
CA LYS A 110 -11.72 -7.70 9.16
C LYS A 110 -11.36 -6.29 9.62
N THR A 111 -10.89 -6.15 10.84
CA THR A 111 -10.62 -4.85 11.49
C THR A 111 -9.29 -4.88 12.25
N PRO A 112 -8.15 -5.04 11.55
CA PRO A 112 -6.85 -5.08 12.19
C PRO A 112 -6.47 -3.72 12.79
N ASP A 113 -5.70 -3.71 13.87
CA ASP A 113 -5.08 -2.49 14.40
C ASP A 113 -3.94 -2.01 13.51
N VAL A 114 -3.24 -2.96 12.87
CA VAL A 114 -2.13 -2.68 11.95
C VAL A 114 -2.33 -3.44 10.64
N HIS A 115 -2.37 -2.70 9.53
CA HIS A 115 -2.59 -3.28 8.21
C HIS A 115 -1.35 -3.10 7.34
N PHE A 116 -0.66 -4.20 7.08
CA PHE A 116 0.50 -4.26 6.20
C PHE A 116 0.10 -4.62 4.77
N TRP A 117 0.84 -4.09 3.81
CA TRP A 117 0.65 -4.34 2.40
C TRP A 117 1.95 -4.79 1.77
N TYR A 118 1.86 -5.90 1.05
CA TYR A 118 2.86 -6.37 0.11
C TYR A 118 2.28 -6.18 -1.29
N ILE A 119 2.97 -5.39 -2.12
CA ILE A 119 2.48 -5.01 -3.44
C ILE A 119 3.52 -5.38 -4.49
N GLU A 120 3.09 -6.07 -5.53
CA GLU A 120 3.92 -6.32 -6.71
C GLU A 120 3.38 -5.61 -7.95
N PHE A 121 4.27 -4.91 -8.65
CA PHE A 121 3.99 -4.23 -9.91
C PHE A 121 4.51 -5.06 -11.08
N TRP A 122 3.62 -5.51 -11.97
CA TRP A 122 3.96 -6.33 -13.13
C TRP A 122 3.87 -5.54 -14.44
N GLY A 123 4.20 -4.25 -14.41
CA GLY A 123 4.14 -3.37 -15.57
C GLY A 123 2.73 -2.87 -15.89
N LEU A 124 2.61 -2.14 -17.01
CA LEU A 124 1.36 -1.52 -17.47
C LEU A 124 0.73 -2.25 -18.66
N ASP A 125 1.50 -3.10 -19.36
CA ASP A 125 1.03 -3.83 -20.54
C ASP A 125 0.46 -5.20 -20.13
N PRO A 126 -0.86 -5.41 -20.20
CA PRO A 126 -1.47 -6.70 -19.85
C PRO A 126 -1.15 -7.81 -20.87
N MET A 127 -0.71 -7.46 -22.08
CA MET A 127 -0.37 -8.42 -23.13
C MET A 127 1.09 -8.89 -23.04
N ASN A 128 1.92 -8.17 -22.30
CA ASN A 128 3.34 -8.46 -22.15
C ASN A 128 3.76 -8.37 -20.68
N VAL A 129 3.20 -9.28 -19.87
CA VAL A 129 3.50 -9.37 -18.44
C VAL A 129 4.92 -9.97 -18.27
N PRO A 130 5.84 -9.29 -17.57
CA PRO A 130 7.20 -9.79 -17.36
C PRO A 130 7.25 -11.04 -16.48
N GLU A 131 8.37 -11.77 -16.51
CA GLU A 131 8.58 -12.99 -15.72
C GLU A 131 8.73 -12.74 -14.21
N ALA A 132 9.21 -11.55 -13.84
CA ALA A 132 9.37 -11.08 -12.47
C ALA A 132 8.72 -9.70 -12.28
N PRO A 133 8.28 -9.35 -11.06
CA PRO A 133 7.71 -8.03 -10.81
C PRO A 133 8.77 -6.94 -11.03
N LEU A 134 8.36 -5.85 -11.67
CA LEU A 134 9.21 -4.68 -11.91
C LEU A 134 9.49 -3.91 -10.63
N ASP A 135 8.51 -3.86 -9.72
CA ASP A 135 8.66 -3.28 -8.39
C ASP A 135 7.96 -4.16 -7.35
N VAL A 136 8.58 -4.26 -6.18
CA VAL A 136 8.00 -4.86 -4.99
C VAL A 136 8.05 -3.82 -3.89
N LEU A 137 6.88 -3.54 -3.31
CA LEU A 137 6.71 -2.56 -2.26
C LEU A 137 6.15 -3.23 -1.00
N PHE A 138 6.63 -2.77 0.15
CA PHE A 138 6.05 -3.13 1.44
C PHE A 138 5.90 -1.91 2.33
N GLY A 139 4.77 -1.84 3.03
CA GLY A 139 4.50 -0.75 3.95
C GLY A 139 3.27 -0.97 4.82
N ARG A 140 3.03 -0.01 5.69
CA ARG A 140 1.85 0.05 6.56
C ARG A 140 0.81 0.98 5.94
N TRP A 141 -0.44 0.56 5.89
CA TRP A 141 -1.55 1.42 5.48
C TRP A 141 -1.76 2.57 6.48
N VAL A 142 -1.94 3.77 5.95
CA VAL A 142 -2.17 4.99 6.72
C VAL A 142 -3.61 5.45 6.58
N ALA A 143 -4.06 5.70 5.34
CA ALA A 143 -5.38 6.24 5.07
C ALA A 143 -5.85 5.93 3.65
N ASP A 144 -7.16 5.85 3.47
CA ASP A 144 -7.81 5.80 2.15
C ASP A 144 -8.09 7.20 1.62
N GLY A 145 -8.11 7.34 0.29
CA GLY A 145 -8.63 8.54 -0.36
C GLY A 145 -10.15 8.60 -0.33
N ARG A 146 -10.72 9.68 -0.87
CA ARG A 146 -12.17 9.94 -0.89
C ARG A 146 -12.89 9.41 -2.15
N ARG A 147 -12.50 8.22 -2.63
CA ARG A 147 -13.18 7.61 -3.79
C ARG A 147 -14.65 7.29 -3.51
N ASP A 148 -15.00 7.07 -2.25
CA ASP A 148 -16.38 6.88 -1.77
C ASP A 148 -17.29 8.07 -2.10
N MET A 149 -16.77 9.30 -2.02
CA MET A 149 -17.53 10.52 -2.31
C MET A 149 -18.04 10.62 -3.74
N ILE A 150 -17.43 9.89 -4.71
CA ILE A 150 -17.89 9.89 -6.11
C ILE A 150 -19.38 9.49 -6.17
N ASN A 151 -19.79 8.55 -5.32
CA ASN A 151 -21.17 8.11 -5.24
C ASN A 151 -22.09 9.14 -4.57
N GLU A 152 -21.56 10.02 -3.73
CA GLU A 152 -22.31 11.09 -3.05
C GLU A 152 -22.54 12.28 -3.97
N ILE A 153 -21.52 12.71 -4.70
CA ILE A 153 -21.57 13.86 -5.62
C ILE A 153 -22.16 13.54 -7.00
N SER A 154 -22.61 12.29 -7.18
CA SER A 154 -23.22 11.79 -8.40
C SER A 154 -24.36 12.69 -8.88
N LEU A 155 -24.40 12.96 -10.18
CA LEU A 155 -25.46 13.75 -10.82
C LEU A 155 -26.86 13.23 -10.51
N LYS A 156 -26.99 11.91 -10.37
CA LYS A 156 -28.26 11.23 -10.04
C LYS A 156 -28.87 11.69 -8.71
N LYS A 157 -28.07 12.25 -7.80
CA LYS A 157 -28.50 12.69 -6.47
C LYS A 157 -28.71 14.20 -6.37
N ARG A 158 -28.48 14.98 -7.44
CA ARG A 158 -28.60 16.45 -7.40
C ARG A 158 -30.07 16.87 -7.51
N LYS A 159 -30.48 17.87 -6.72
CA LYS A 159 -31.82 18.48 -6.79
C LYS A 159 -32.07 19.22 -8.11
N PHE A 160 -30.99 19.73 -8.72
CA PHE A 160 -31.02 20.38 -10.02
C PHE A 160 -30.00 19.71 -10.94
N ILE A 161 -30.43 19.37 -12.15
CA ILE A 161 -29.62 18.70 -13.16
C ILE A 161 -29.54 19.64 -14.37
N GLY A 162 -28.37 20.23 -14.59
CA GLY A 162 -28.05 20.99 -15.79
C GLY A 162 -27.53 20.09 -16.91
N ASN A 163 -27.44 20.62 -18.12
CA ASN A 163 -26.94 19.93 -19.31
C ASN A 163 -25.40 19.74 -19.34
N THR A 164 -24.67 20.39 -18.45
CA THR A 164 -23.22 20.25 -18.26
C THR A 164 -22.87 20.19 -16.77
N SER A 165 -21.81 19.45 -16.44
CA SER A 165 -21.36 19.15 -15.07
C SER A 165 -19.89 19.40 -14.89
#